data_AF-A0A6G6YIG6-F1
#
_entry.id   AF-A0A6G6YIG6-F1
#
_cell.length_a   1.000
_cell.length_b   1.000
_cell.length_c   1.000
_cell.angle_alpha   90.00
_cell.angle_beta   90.00
_cell.angle_gamma   90.00
#
_symmetry.space_group_name_H-M   'P 1'
#
loop_
_entity.id
_entity.type
_entity.pdbx_description
1 polymer ?
#
loop_
_entity_poly.entity_id
_entity_poly.type
_entity_poly.pdbx_seq_one_letter_code
_entity_poly.pdbx_strand_id
1 'polypeptide(L)'
;MKKIISAFLITSLFISCSSSNDDNLNNEVILNTLPTKVVFNNNNSETFTYKNTSELSEISNSTGTKIFTYDAGNIVKVSIFQNNKVVETLDYKYANNIVSTETITYENGDKIIYLYEWITENHLKYTKVDVQNPESETGECFYTNGNLTKTVNILKNNDVTSTYENIYEYDTKQNPFVNIKSFNKINLLDSNYGKNNIIKTTMTTTHTSNGGTTTNSITTNSSYVYNSKNFPDKQTTKGLNSNGESTTNIKDYFYKN
;
A
#
# COMPACT_ATOMS: atom_id res chain seq x y z
N MET A 1 -66.30 -10.27 -50.30
CA MET A 1 -66.85 -8.96 -49.85
C MET A 1 -65.74 -8.21 -49.15
N LYS A 2 -65.49 -6.96 -49.59
CA LYS A 2 -64.89 -5.76 -48.94
C LYS A 2 -64.18 -5.99 -47.57
N LYS A 3 -62.97 -5.51 -47.27
CA LYS A 3 -62.26 -4.22 -47.54
C LYS A 3 -60.72 -4.49 -47.36
N ILE A 4 -59.78 -4.19 -48.27
CA ILE A 4 -59.10 -2.90 -48.61
C ILE A 4 -58.82 -2.07 -47.34
N ILE A 5 -57.58 -1.68 -46.97
CA ILE A 5 -56.66 -0.63 -47.50
C ILE A 5 -55.37 -0.80 -46.67
N SER A 6 -54.18 -1.09 -47.23
CA SER A 6 -53.28 -0.31 -48.11
C SER A 6 -52.38 0.69 -47.36
N ALA A 7 -51.17 0.83 -47.92
CA ALA A 7 -50.11 1.83 -47.74
C ALA A 7 -48.97 1.45 -46.78
N PHE A 8 -47.68 1.53 -47.14
CA PHE A 8 -46.97 1.99 -48.33
C PHE A 8 -45.53 1.42 -48.20
N LEU A 9 -44.95 0.75 -49.21
CA LEU A 9 -43.91 1.28 -50.13
C LEU A 9 -42.65 1.80 -49.38
N ILE A 10 -41.41 1.32 -49.56
CA ILE A 10 -40.65 1.23 -50.82
C ILE A 10 -39.36 0.39 -50.61
N THR A 11 -39.03 -0.35 -51.67
CA THR A 11 -37.75 -0.95 -52.13
C THR A 11 -36.48 -0.17 -51.74
N SER A 12 -35.27 -0.75 -51.62
CA SER A 12 -34.53 -1.49 -52.66
C SER A 12 -33.20 -2.02 -52.12
N LEU A 13 -32.77 -3.16 -52.67
CA LEU A 13 -31.40 -3.66 -52.68
C LEU A 13 -30.39 -2.60 -53.14
N PHE A 14 -29.19 -2.59 -52.55
CA PHE A 14 -27.92 -2.46 -53.28
C PHE A 14 -26.77 -3.13 -52.52
N ILE A 15 -25.96 -3.83 -53.30
CA ILE A 15 -24.65 -4.42 -53.02
C ILE A 15 -23.62 -3.28 -52.98
N SER A 16 -22.65 -3.29 -52.04
CA SER A 16 -21.28 -2.81 -52.31
C SER A 16 -20.29 -3.20 -51.21
N CYS A 17 -19.20 -3.85 -51.62
CA CYS A 17 -17.90 -3.77 -50.98
C CYS A 17 -17.41 -2.31 -50.94
N SER A 18 -16.69 -1.89 -49.88
CA SER A 18 -15.40 -1.21 -50.04
C SER A 18 -14.65 -1.06 -48.71
N SER A 19 -13.41 -1.57 -48.74
CA SER A 19 -12.16 -1.02 -48.18
C SER A 19 -12.16 -0.19 -46.89
N SER A 20 -11.37 -0.71 -45.94
CA SER A 20 -10.39 -0.02 -45.08
C SER A 20 -10.83 1.22 -44.30
N ASN A 21 -10.76 1.11 -42.99
CA ASN A 21 -9.81 1.93 -42.25
C ASN A 21 -9.22 1.10 -41.12
N ASP A 22 -7.91 0.91 -41.21
CA ASP A 22 -7.04 0.55 -40.09
C ASP A 22 -7.13 1.67 -39.05
N ASP A 23 -8.12 1.59 -38.16
CA ASP A 23 -8.03 2.30 -36.90
C ASP A 23 -7.44 1.33 -35.89
N ASN A 24 -6.11 1.41 -35.82
CA ASN A 24 -5.31 1.03 -34.67
C ASN A 24 -6.15 1.19 -33.40
N LEU A 25 -6.53 0.07 -32.80
CA LEU A 25 -6.70 0.02 -31.37
C LEU A 25 -5.38 0.52 -30.82
N ASN A 26 -5.34 1.79 -30.45
CA ASN A 26 -4.37 2.32 -29.53
C ASN A 26 -4.42 1.38 -28.32
N ASN A 27 -3.55 0.37 -28.32
CA ASN A 27 -2.85 -0.03 -27.12
C ASN A 27 -2.20 1.26 -26.64
N GLU A 28 -2.97 2.10 -25.94
CA GLU A 28 -2.40 3.03 -25.00
C GLU A 28 -1.55 2.15 -24.10
N VAL A 29 -0.25 2.19 -24.35
CA VAL A 29 0.75 1.73 -23.42
C VAL A 29 0.41 2.50 -22.15
N ILE A 30 -0.27 1.85 -21.21
CA ILE A 30 -0.47 2.41 -19.87
C ILE A 30 0.95 2.56 -19.34
N LEU A 31 1.51 3.76 -19.50
CA LEU A 31 2.80 4.09 -18.93
C LEU A 31 2.61 3.96 -17.42
N ASN A 32 3.23 2.94 -16.82
CA ASN A 32 3.29 2.76 -15.38
C ASN A 32 3.76 4.08 -14.78
N THR A 33 2.84 4.81 -14.15
CA THR A 33 3.16 6.04 -13.46
C THR A 33 3.85 5.62 -12.17
N LEU A 34 5.15 5.86 -12.11
CA LEU A 34 6.03 5.43 -11.03
C LEU A 34 6.60 6.66 -10.32
N PRO A 35 6.58 6.71 -8.98
CA PRO A 35 7.16 7.80 -8.24
C PRO A 35 8.68 7.76 -8.43
N THR A 36 9.29 8.91 -8.70
CA THR A 36 10.74 9.09 -8.79
C THR A 36 11.26 9.83 -7.56
N LYS A 37 10.42 10.63 -6.92
CA LYS A 37 10.78 11.37 -5.71
C LYS A 37 9.55 11.63 -4.84
N VAL A 38 9.75 11.60 -3.53
CA VAL A 38 8.81 12.13 -2.54
C VAL A 38 9.54 13.17 -1.70
N VAL A 39 8.97 14.37 -1.57
CA VAL A 39 9.51 15.45 -0.74
C VAL A 39 8.58 15.66 0.45
N PHE A 40 9.14 15.73 1.65
CA PHE A 40 8.42 15.96 2.89
C PHE A 40 8.52 17.44 3.29
N ASN A 41 7.58 17.94 4.09
CA ASN A 41 7.54 19.35 4.54
C ASN A 41 8.79 19.85 5.29
N ASN A 42 9.63 18.96 5.83
CA ASN A 42 10.93 19.29 6.42
C ASN A 42 12.08 19.33 5.41
N ASN A 43 11.77 19.36 4.10
CA ASN A 43 12.70 19.29 2.98
C ASN A 43 13.54 18.01 2.88
N ASN A 44 13.25 16.99 3.71
CA ASN A 44 13.78 15.65 3.44
C ASN A 44 13.12 15.11 2.17
N SER A 45 13.82 14.21 1.49
CA SER A 45 13.25 13.55 0.32
C SER A 45 13.76 12.13 0.17
N GLU A 46 12.90 11.30 -0.40
CA GLU A 46 13.25 9.96 -0.87
C GLU A 46 13.25 9.96 -2.40
N THR A 47 14.30 9.40 -2.99
CA THR A 47 14.44 9.20 -4.44
C THR A 47 14.28 7.73 -4.75
N PHE A 48 13.50 7.42 -5.79
CA PHE A 48 13.16 6.06 -6.19
C PHE A 48 13.82 5.77 -7.54
N THR A 49 14.69 4.76 -7.57
CA THR A 49 15.41 4.33 -8.78
C THR A 49 14.93 2.95 -9.18
N TYR A 50 14.74 2.72 -10.48
CA TYR A 50 14.20 1.49 -11.02
C TYR A 50 15.19 0.84 -11.98
N LYS A 51 15.28 -0.49 -11.93
CA LYS A 51 16.06 -1.29 -12.88
C LYS A 51 15.40 -1.33 -14.27
N ASN A 52 14.07 -1.28 -14.30
CA ASN A 52 13.26 -1.32 -15.52
C ASN A 52 11.95 -0.51 -15.33
N THR A 53 10.88 -0.87 -16.04
CA THR A 53 9.59 -0.16 -16.03
C THR A 53 8.69 -0.44 -14.82
N SER A 54 9.13 -1.26 -13.84
CA SER A 54 8.35 -1.54 -12.63
C SER A 54 9.16 -2.05 -11.42
N GLU A 55 10.36 -2.59 -11.63
CA GLU A 55 11.20 -3.12 -10.55
C GLU A 55 12.03 -1.99 -9.93
N LEU A 56 11.62 -1.59 -8.74
CA LEU A 56 12.35 -0.66 -7.88
C LEU A 56 13.68 -1.29 -7.48
N SER A 57 14.80 -0.67 -7.81
CA SER A 57 16.13 -1.13 -7.40
C SER A 57 16.58 -0.50 -6.09
N GLU A 58 16.22 0.78 -5.89
CA GLU A 58 16.72 1.58 -4.77
C GLU A 58 15.70 2.62 -4.31
N ILE A 59 15.67 2.86 -3.00
CA ILE A 59 15.18 4.11 -2.40
C ILE A 59 16.33 4.77 -1.64
N SER A 60 16.68 6.01 -1.93
CA SER A 60 17.74 6.74 -1.23
C SER A 60 17.26 8.08 -0.66
N ASN A 61 17.84 8.46 0.48
CA ASN A 61 17.65 9.76 1.12
C ASN A 61 18.98 10.25 1.73
N SER A 62 18.97 11.37 2.43
CA SER A 62 20.18 11.96 3.03
C SER A 62 20.83 11.11 4.13
N THR A 63 20.10 10.16 4.71
CA THR A 63 20.54 9.35 5.85
C THR A 63 20.95 7.93 5.46
N GLY A 64 20.54 7.45 4.28
CA GLY A 64 20.79 6.09 3.88
C GLY A 64 20.06 5.66 2.62
N THR A 65 20.20 4.37 2.32
CA THR A 65 19.73 3.76 1.08
C THR A 65 19.11 2.39 1.36
N LYS A 66 18.00 2.08 0.71
CA LYS A 66 17.38 0.75 0.67
C LYS A 66 17.61 0.13 -0.71
N ILE A 67 18.18 -1.06 -0.76
CA ILE A 67 18.41 -1.81 -2.00
C ILE A 67 17.49 -3.01 -2.06
N PHE A 68 16.79 -3.18 -3.18
CA PHE A 68 15.77 -4.21 -3.38
C PHE A 68 16.29 -5.32 -4.30
N THR A 69 16.23 -6.56 -3.83
CA THR A 69 16.64 -7.74 -4.60
C THR A 69 15.42 -8.56 -5.00
N TYR A 70 15.37 -8.96 -6.27
CA TYR A 70 14.27 -9.73 -6.83
C TYR A 70 14.70 -11.15 -7.18
N ASP A 71 13.80 -12.10 -6.97
CA ASP A 71 13.86 -13.43 -7.55
C ASP A 71 12.49 -13.80 -8.11
N ALA A 72 12.49 -14.36 -9.33
CA ALA A 72 11.28 -14.69 -10.09
C ALA A 72 10.20 -13.57 -10.10
N GLY A 73 10.61 -12.30 -10.05
CA GLY A 73 9.72 -11.13 -10.03
C GLY A 73 9.15 -10.73 -8.66
N ASN A 74 9.49 -11.43 -7.58
CA ASN A 74 9.15 -11.05 -6.21
C ASN A 74 10.35 -10.39 -5.51
N ILE A 75 10.10 -9.43 -4.62
CA ILE A 75 11.15 -8.86 -3.77
C ILE A 75 11.47 -9.90 -2.69
N VAL A 76 12.68 -10.45 -2.70
CA VAL A 76 13.12 -11.47 -1.73
C VAL A 76 14.01 -10.91 -0.63
N LYS A 77 14.60 -9.73 -0.86
CA LYS A 77 15.44 -9.06 0.14
C LYS A 77 15.39 -7.55 -0.01
N VAL A 78 15.39 -6.84 1.11
CA VAL A 78 15.70 -5.40 1.21
C VAL A 78 16.90 -5.23 2.13
N SER A 79 17.95 -4.58 1.65
CA SER A 79 19.13 -4.22 2.45
C SER A 79 19.13 -2.74 2.72
N ILE A 80 19.19 -2.35 3.99
CA ILE A 80 19.19 -0.95 4.43
C ILE A 80 20.61 -0.56 4.82
N PHE A 81 21.10 0.51 4.22
CA PHE A 81 22.45 1.03 4.41
C PHE A 81 22.42 2.40 5.09
N GLN A 82 23.32 2.60 6.04
CA GLN A 82 23.67 3.91 6.59
C GLN A 82 25.20 4.04 6.54
N ASN A 83 25.71 5.19 6.08
CA ASN A 83 27.15 5.42 5.94
C ASN A 83 27.89 4.27 5.21
N ASN A 84 27.29 3.75 4.14
CA ASN A 84 27.78 2.61 3.34
C ASN A 84 27.93 1.27 4.08
N LYS A 85 27.32 1.12 5.26
CA LYS A 85 27.24 -0.14 6.00
C LYS A 85 25.81 -0.64 6.03
N VAL A 86 25.63 -1.96 5.88
CA VAL A 86 24.33 -2.59 6.09
C VAL A 86 23.99 -2.53 7.57
N VAL A 87 22.91 -1.85 7.92
CA VAL A 87 22.43 -1.75 9.31
C VAL A 87 21.22 -2.66 9.58
N GLU A 88 20.52 -3.06 8.52
CA GLU A 88 19.34 -3.90 8.60
C GLU A 88 19.13 -4.64 7.28
N THR A 89 18.67 -5.90 7.34
CA THR A 89 18.17 -6.63 6.18
C THR A 89 16.83 -7.26 6.46
N LEU A 90 15.91 -7.14 5.50
CA LEU A 90 14.60 -7.79 5.51
C LEU A 90 14.63 -8.89 4.45
N ASP A 91 14.54 -10.15 4.87
CA ASP A 91 14.51 -11.31 3.98
C ASP A 91 13.08 -11.90 3.94
N TYR A 92 12.54 -12.12 2.74
CA TYR A 92 11.16 -12.55 2.53
C TYR A 92 11.11 -13.97 1.97
N LYS A 93 10.26 -14.81 2.56
CA LYS A 93 9.88 -16.11 2.01
C LYS A 93 8.44 -16.09 1.55
N TYR A 94 8.16 -16.90 0.53
CA TYR A 94 6.87 -16.95 -0.12
C TYR A 94 6.28 -18.35 -0.07
N ALA A 95 4.98 -18.43 0.15
CA ALA A 95 4.15 -19.62 -0.08
C ALA A 95 3.06 -19.22 -1.08
N ASN A 96 2.92 -19.97 -2.18
CA ASN A 96 1.93 -19.67 -3.22
C ASN A 96 1.95 -18.21 -3.71
N ASN A 97 3.15 -17.64 -3.90
CA ASN A 97 3.37 -16.26 -4.37
C ASN A 97 2.93 -15.14 -3.40
N ILE A 98 2.65 -15.49 -2.15
CA ILE A 98 2.30 -14.60 -1.03
C ILE A 98 3.41 -14.67 0.02
N VAL A 99 3.78 -13.55 0.63
CA VAL A 99 4.78 -13.54 1.71
C VAL A 99 4.26 -14.35 2.90
N SER A 100 5.00 -15.38 3.28
CA SER A 100 4.72 -16.24 4.42
C SER A 100 5.59 -15.90 5.64
N THR A 101 6.77 -15.32 5.38
CA THR A 101 7.72 -14.97 6.43
C THR A 101 8.51 -13.74 6.01
N GLU A 102 8.73 -12.86 6.97
CA GLU A 102 9.69 -11.76 6.90
C GLU A 102 10.66 -11.91 8.06
N THR A 103 11.96 -11.88 7.78
CA THR A 103 13.01 -11.90 8.79
C THR A 103 13.79 -10.60 8.71
N ILE A 104 13.69 -9.78 9.75
CA ILE A 104 14.48 -8.59 9.95
C ILE A 104 15.74 -9.00 10.71
N THR A 105 16.92 -8.66 10.20
CA THR A 105 18.21 -8.86 10.87
C THR A 105 18.91 -7.52 11.01
N TYR A 106 19.26 -7.15 12.24
CA TYR A 106 19.97 -5.91 12.56
C TYR A 106 21.49 -6.08 12.50
N GLU A 107 22.23 -4.96 12.47
CA GLU A 107 23.71 -4.94 12.42
C GLU A 107 24.36 -5.78 13.53
N ASN A 108 23.78 -5.77 14.73
CA ASN A 108 24.28 -6.53 15.89
C ASN A 108 23.95 -8.03 15.83
N GLY A 109 23.21 -8.47 14.80
CA GLY A 109 22.78 -9.85 14.62
C GLY A 109 21.42 -10.19 15.25
N ASP A 110 20.77 -9.24 15.92
CA ASP A 110 19.43 -9.42 16.47
C ASP A 110 18.40 -9.64 15.37
N LYS A 111 17.34 -10.39 15.68
CA LYS A 111 16.35 -10.80 14.68
C LYS A 111 14.93 -10.68 15.17
N ILE A 112 14.09 -10.12 14.30
CA ILE A 112 12.64 -10.16 14.41
C ILE A 112 12.10 -10.98 13.26
N ILE A 113 11.22 -11.93 13.56
CA ILE A 113 10.57 -12.77 12.56
C ILE A 113 9.07 -12.51 12.60
N TYR A 114 8.50 -12.14 11.45
CA TYR A 114 7.06 -12.14 11.24
C TYR A 114 6.65 -13.41 10.51
N LEU A 115 5.70 -14.14 11.09
CA LEU A 115 5.03 -15.29 10.50
C LEU A 115 3.65 -14.86 10.04
N TYR A 116 3.34 -15.04 8.76
CA TYR A 116 2.09 -14.59 8.15
C TYR A 116 1.19 -15.78 7.79
N GLU A 117 -0.04 -15.76 8.29
CA GLU A 117 -1.06 -16.79 8.05
C GLU A 117 -2.33 -16.16 7.50
N TRP A 118 -2.64 -16.43 6.24
CA TRP A 118 -3.89 -15.99 5.60
C TRP A 118 -5.02 -16.97 5.94
N ILE A 119 -5.98 -16.50 6.75
CA ILE A 119 -7.17 -17.26 7.14
C ILE A 119 -8.19 -17.26 5.99
N THR A 120 -8.29 -16.13 5.30
CA THR A 120 -9.04 -15.96 4.05
C THR A 120 -8.25 -15.04 3.12
N GLU A 121 -8.71 -14.78 1.89
CA GLU A 121 -8.07 -13.80 1.00
C GLU A 121 -8.01 -12.36 1.54
N ASN A 122 -8.84 -12.03 2.54
CA ASN A 122 -9.00 -10.68 3.07
C ASN A 122 -8.70 -10.61 4.58
N HIS A 123 -8.19 -11.68 5.19
CA HIS A 123 -7.90 -11.76 6.63
C HIS A 123 -6.56 -12.44 6.86
N LEU A 124 -5.60 -11.67 7.35
CA LEU A 124 -4.25 -12.10 7.70
C LEU A 124 -4.09 -12.08 9.22
N LYS A 125 -3.56 -13.16 9.79
CA LYS A 125 -2.98 -13.16 11.13
C LYS A 125 -1.47 -13.11 11.01
N TYR A 126 -0.83 -12.40 11.93
CA TYR A 126 0.61 -12.42 12.03
C TYR A 126 1.08 -12.64 13.46
N THR A 127 2.22 -13.29 13.58
CA THR A 127 2.96 -13.45 14.83
C THR A 127 4.34 -12.84 14.65
N LYS A 128 4.68 -11.88 15.50
CA LYS A 128 6.00 -11.29 15.61
C LYS A 128 6.76 -11.99 16.73
N VAL A 129 7.94 -12.48 16.42
CA VAL A 129 8.85 -13.16 17.36
C VAL A 129 10.16 -12.38 17.39
N ASP A 130 10.49 -11.83 18.55
CA ASP A 130 11.84 -11.37 18.84
C ASP A 130 12.67 -12.60 19.26
N VAL A 131 13.71 -12.93 18.49
CA VAL A 131 14.51 -14.14 18.68
C VAL A 131 15.32 -14.07 19.98
N GLN A 132 15.65 -12.86 20.43
CA GLN A 132 16.43 -12.61 21.64
C GLN A 132 15.54 -12.56 22.88
N ASN A 133 14.30 -12.11 22.74
CA ASN A 133 13.28 -12.13 23.80
C ASN A 133 11.97 -12.74 23.28
N PRO A 134 11.75 -14.06 23.45
CA PRO A 134 10.71 -14.82 22.72
C PRO A 134 9.26 -14.54 23.15
N GLU A 135 8.95 -13.35 23.68
CA GLU A 135 7.58 -12.89 23.81
C GLU A 135 6.99 -12.65 22.41
N SER A 136 5.97 -13.42 22.07
CA SER A 136 5.30 -13.30 20.79
C SER A 136 4.18 -12.27 20.86
N GLU A 137 4.22 -11.30 19.96
CA GLU A 137 3.11 -10.37 19.73
C GLU A 137 2.28 -10.88 18.56
N THR A 138 0.96 -10.91 18.71
CA THR A 138 0.05 -11.32 17.64
C THR A 138 -0.84 -10.17 17.22
N GLY A 139 -1.11 -10.08 15.92
CA GLY A 139 -2.08 -9.15 15.38
C GLY A 139 -2.83 -9.69 14.18
N GLU A 140 -3.89 -8.98 13.83
CA GLU A 140 -4.76 -9.31 12.70
C GLU A 140 -4.88 -8.11 11.78
N CYS A 141 -4.93 -8.40 10.48
CA CYS A 141 -5.07 -7.44 9.40
C CYS A 141 -6.27 -7.83 8.52
N PHE A 142 -7.10 -6.86 8.19
CA PHE A 142 -8.27 -7.05 7.33
C PHE A 142 -8.15 -6.18 6.10
N TYR A 143 -8.44 -6.77 4.94
CA TYR A 143 -8.31 -6.11 3.66
C TYR A 143 -9.65 -5.99 2.95
N THR A 144 -9.79 -4.97 2.12
CA THR A 144 -10.91 -4.84 1.19
C THR A 144 -10.40 -4.20 -0.09
N ASN A 145 -10.70 -4.80 -1.24
CA ASN A 145 -10.29 -4.33 -2.56
C ASN A 145 -8.76 -4.13 -2.72
N GLY A 146 -7.94 -4.82 -1.92
CA GLY A 146 -6.47 -4.67 -1.92
C GLY A 146 -5.94 -3.51 -1.08
N ASN A 147 -6.76 -2.95 -0.19
CA ASN A 147 -6.36 -1.97 0.82
C ASN A 147 -6.44 -2.59 2.23
N LEU A 148 -5.50 -2.26 3.12
CA LEU A 148 -5.54 -2.64 4.53
C LEU A 148 -6.56 -1.75 5.26
N THR A 149 -7.75 -2.26 5.53
CA THR A 149 -8.84 -1.46 6.13
C THR A 149 -8.83 -1.47 7.64
N LYS A 150 -8.23 -2.49 8.26
CA LYS A 150 -8.17 -2.60 9.72
C LYS A 150 -6.95 -3.38 10.20
N THR A 151 -6.34 -2.93 11.29
CA THR A 151 -5.39 -3.71 12.09
C THR A 151 -5.85 -3.82 13.54
N VAL A 152 -5.57 -4.95 14.17
CA VAL A 152 -5.81 -5.18 15.60
C VAL A 152 -4.59 -5.83 16.21
N ASN A 153 -3.96 -5.17 17.18
CA ASN A 153 -2.83 -5.69 17.93
C ASN A 153 -3.20 -5.82 19.41
N ILE A 154 -2.88 -6.96 20.01
CA ILE A 154 -3.19 -7.23 21.42
C ILE A 154 -1.87 -7.48 22.14
N LEU A 155 -1.58 -6.63 23.12
CA LEU A 155 -0.46 -6.80 24.05
C LEU A 155 -1.00 -7.18 25.41
N LYS A 156 -0.47 -8.25 25.99
CA LYS A 156 -0.80 -8.68 27.36
C LYS A 156 0.44 -8.50 28.23
N ASN A 157 0.29 -7.72 29.29
CA ASN A 157 1.34 -7.52 30.29
C ASN A 157 0.72 -7.70 31.68
N ASN A 158 0.99 -8.84 32.31
CA ASN A 158 0.36 -9.26 33.56
C ASN A 158 -1.17 -9.19 33.46
N ASP A 159 -1.82 -8.44 34.37
CA ASP A 159 -3.27 -8.27 34.41
C ASP A 159 -3.80 -7.20 33.45
N VAL A 160 -2.93 -6.57 32.66
CA VAL A 160 -3.32 -5.51 31.71
C VAL A 160 -3.31 -6.05 30.29
N THR A 161 -4.46 -5.97 29.63
CA THR A 161 -4.58 -6.20 28.17
C THR A 161 -4.74 -4.87 27.47
N SER A 162 -3.82 -4.56 26.57
CA SER A 162 -3.88 -3.37 25.71
C SER A 162 -4.22 -3.79 24.28
N THR A 163 -5.30 -3.24 23.73
CA THR A 163 -5.71 -3.45 22.35
C THR A 163 -5.52 -2.17 21.56
N TYR A 164 -4.81 -2.27 20.44
CA TYR A 164 -4.59 -1.18 19.49
C TYR A 164 -5.30 -1.54 18.19
N GLU A 165 -6.36 -0.80 17.89
CA GLU A 165 -7.13 -0.97 16.66
C GLU A 165 -6.91 0.23 15.76
N ASN A 166 -6.56 0.01 14.49
CA ASN A 166 -6.58 1.06 13.48
C ASN A 166 -7.63 0.75 12.44
N ILE A 167 -8.41 1.75 12.05
CA ILE A 167 -9.34 1.70 10.92
C ILE A 167 -8.87 2.71 9.89
N TYR A 168 -8.80 2.28 8.63
CA TYR A 168 -8.35 3.09 7.50
C TYR A 168 -9.47 3.25 6.48
N GLU A 169 -9.74 4.49 6.11
CA GLU A 169 -10.68 4.85 5.05
C GLU A 169 -9.90 5.39 3.86
N TYR A 170 -10.33 5.01 2.65
CA TYR A 170 -9.60 5.25 1.41
C TYR A 170 -10.43 6.07 0.42
N ASP A 171 -9.73 6.80 -0.45
CA ASP A 171 -10.32 7.35 -1.67
C ASP A 171 -10.51 6.27 -2.75
N THR A 172 -10.91 6.70 -3.96
CA THR A 172 -11.01 5.82 -5.14
C THR A 172 -9.87 6.05 -6.14
N LYS A 173 -8.81 6.78 -5.77
CA LYS A 173 -7.72 7.20 -6.66
C LYS A 173 -6.49 6.31 -6.45
N GLN A 174 -5.57 6.30 -7.40
CA GLN A 174 -4.45 5.36 -7.34
C GLN A 174 -3.42 5.82 -6.31
N ASN A 175 -2.93 4.87 -5.52
CA ASN A 175 -1.82 5.11 -4.61
C ASN A 175 -0.51 5.35 -5.40
N PRO A 176 0.39 6.25 -4.96
CA PRO A 176 1.69 6.50 -5.60
C PRO A 176 2.47 5.22 -5.91
N PHE A 177 2.39 4.22 -5.04
CA PHE A 177 3.25 3.06 -5.06
C PHE A 177 2.60 1.83 -5.70
N VAL A 178 1.34 1.93 -6.16
CA VAL A 178 0.55 0.77 -6.64
C VAL A 178 1.19 0.04 -7.84
N ASN A 179 1.94 0.78 -8.67
CA ASN A 179 2.58 0.25 -9.87
C ASN A 179 3.98 -0.32 -9.63
N ILE A 180 4.51 -0.22 -8.40
CA ILE A 180 5.82 -0.79 -8.07
C ILE A 180 5.65 -2.31 -7.90
N LYS A 181 6.36 -3.08 -8.72
CA LYS A 181 6.19 -4.54 -8.78
C LYS A 181 6.48 -5.17 -7.42
N SER A 182 5.54 -6.00 -6.94
CA SER A 182 5.64 -6.77 -5.70
C SER A 182 5.78 -5.94 -4.41
N PHE A 183 5.65 -4.61 -4.48
CA PHE A 183 5.88 -3.73 -3.34
C PHE A 183 4.76 -3.80 -2.30
N ASN A 184 3.51 -3.95 -2.74
CA ASN A 184 2.38 -4.20 -1.84
C ASN A 184 2.46 -5.56 -1.13
N LYS A 185 3.14 -6.55 -1.72
CA LYS A 185 3.25 -7.91 -1.15
C LYS A 185 4.14 -7.95 0.09
N ILE A 186 5.16 -7.10 0.15
CA ILE A 186 6.11 -7.05 1.28
C ILE A 186 5.69 -6.05 2.36
N ASN A 187 4.79 -5.12 2.05
CA ASN A 187 4.31 -4.11 2.99
C ASN A 187 2.92 -4.46 3.55
N LEU A 188 2.71 -5.73 3.93
CA LEU A 188 1.38 -6.25 4.32
C LEU A 188 0.77 -5.48 5.50
N LEU A 189 1.60 -5.10 6.48
CA LEU A 189 1.16 -4.45 7.72
C LEU A 189 1.10 -2.92 7.61
N ASP A 190 1.52 -2.33 6.49
CA ASP A 190 1.54 -0.88 6.29
C ASP A 190 0.44 -0.42 5.33
N SER A 191 -0.55 0.26 5.90
CA SER A 191 -1.70 0.83 5.20
C SER A 191 -1.35 1.77 4.04
N ASN A 192 -0.16 2.36 4.03
CA ASN A 192 0.26 3.34 3.02
C ASN A 192 0.52 2.73 1.63
N TYR A 193 0.66 1.40 1.52
CA TYR A 193 1.00 0.71 0.27
C TYR A 193 -0.16 -0.11 -0.32
N GLY A 194 -1.40 0.24 0.04
CA GLY A 194 -2.60 -0.27 -0.61
C GLY A 194 -2.77 0.21 -2.05
N LYS A 195 -3.88 -0.17 -2.68
CA LYS A 195 -4.25 0.30 -4.03
C LYS A 195 -4.66 1.77 -4.06
N ASN A 196 -5.21 2.29 -2.97
CA ASN A 196 -5.78 3.64 -2.87
C ASN A 196 -5.07 4.49 -1.81
N ASN A 197 -5.45 5.77 -1.71
CA ASN A 197 -4.86 6.68 -0.72
C ASN A 197 -5.72 6.76 0.53
N ILE A 198 -5.08 6.73 1.71
CA ILE A 198 -5.76 6.84 3.00
C ILE A 198 -6.25 8.28 3.19
N ILE A 199 -7.56 8.48 3.26
CA ILE A 199 -8.16 9.79 3.57
C ILE A 199 -8.39 9.99 5.06
N LYS A 200 -8.48 8.89 5.84
CA LYS A 200 -8.67 8.96 7.28
C LYS A 200 -8.14 7.71 7.97
N THR A 201 -7.47 7.92 9.09
CA THR A 201 -7.07 6.86 10.02
C THR A 201 -7.70 7.15 11.38
N THR A 202 -8.34 6.14 11.96
CA THR A 202 -8.80 6.19 13.35
C THR A 202 -8.07 5.13 14.14
N MET A 203 -7.26 5.55 15.11
CA MET A 203 -6.60 4.67 16.06
C MET A 203 -7.39 4.67 17.37
N THR A 204 -7.78 3.49 17.84
CA THR A 204 -8.44 3.28 19.13
C THR A 204 -7.54 2.42 20.00
N THR A 205 -7.19 2.94 21.18
CA THR A 205 -6.44 2.22 22.21
C THR A 205 -7.35 1.92 23.38
N THR A 206 -7.45 0.64 23.72
CA THR A 206 -8.24 0.16 24.87
C THR A 206 -7.35 -0.57 25.85
N HIS A 207 -7.33 -0.12 27.11
CA HIS A 207 -6.65 -0.80 28.20
C HIS A 207 -7.69 -1.43 29.13
N THR A 208 -7.58 -2.75 29.36
CA THR A 208 -8.44 -3.48 30.28
C THR A 208 -7.59 -4.07 31.39
N SER A 209 -8.00 -3.84 32.64
CA SER A 209 -7.37 -4.35 33.86
C SER A 209 -8.42 -4.72 34.90
N ASN A 210 -8.00 -5.27 36.04
CA ASN A 210 -8.88 -5.52 37.19
C ASN A 210 -9.59 -4.25 37.70
N GLY A 211 -9.02 -3.07 37.48
CA GLY A 211 -9.59 -1.77 37.85
C GLY A 211 -10.62 -1.21 36.86
N GLY A 212 -10.87 -1.90 35.73
CA GLY A 212 -11.80 -1.49 34.68
C GLY A 212 -11.14 -1.30 33.32
N THR A 213 -11.92 -0.76 32.38
CA THR A 213 -11.52 -0.52 30.99
C THR A 213 -11.48 0.96 30.68
N THR A 214 -10.39 1.43 30.07
CA THR A 214 -10.28 2.77 29.49
C THR A 214 -10.09 2.67 27.98
N THR A 215 -10.70 3.58 27.23
CA THR A 215 -10.61 3.63 25.78
C THR A 215 -10.39 5.07 25.31
N ASN A 216 -9.42 5.26 24.44
CA ASN A 216 -9.10 6.53 23.79
C ASN A 216 -9.06 6.35 22.27
N SER A 217 -9.48 7.36 21.52
CA SER A 217 -9.41 7.34 20.06
C SER A 217 -8.81 8.62 19.51
N ILE A 218 -7.96 8.50 18.48
CA ILE A 218 -7.34 9.61 17.77
C ILE A 218 -7.60 9.43 16.27
N THR A 219 -7.93 10.53 15.59
CA THR A 219 -8.16 10.53 14.15
C THR A 219 -7.15 11.43 13.44
N THR A 220 -6.63 10.96 12.31
CA THR A 220 -5.90 11.77 11.34
C THR A 220 -6.66 11.78 10.01
N ASN A 221 -6.61 12.91 9.30
CA ASN A 221 -7.29 13.09 8.02
C ASN A 221 -6.29 13.54 6.97
N SER A 222 -6.35 12.96 5.78
CA SER A 222 -5.54 13.33 4.63
C SER A 222 -6.40 13.91 3.52
N SER A 223 -5.84 14.86 2.80
CA SER A 223 -6.40 15.44 1.58
C SER A 223 -5.32 15.43 0.50
N TYR A 224 -5.75 15.35 -0.76
CA TYR A 224 -4.86 15.12 -1.88
C TYR A 224 -5.18 16.05 -3.05
N VAL A 225 -4.14 16.42 -3.78
CA VAL A 225 -4.23 17.03 -5.11
C VAL A 225 -3.70 16.01 -6.10
N TYR A 226 -4.43 15.73 -7.17
CA TYR A 226 -4.08 14.68 -8.14
C TYR A 226 -3.73 15.26 -9.51
N ASN A 227 -2.84 14.59 -10.21
CA ASN A 227 -2.58 14.84 -11.62
C ASN A 227 -3.67 14.24 -12.53
N SER A 228 -3.52 14.47 -13.84
CA SER A 228 -4.44 13.96 -14.88
C SER A 228 -4.53 12.44 -14.95
N LYS A 229 -3.53 11.72 -14.43
CA LYS A 229 -3.51 10.24 -14.36
C LYS A 229 -4.11 9.70 -13.05
N ASN A 230 -4.71 10.55 -12.21
CA ASN A 230 -5.30 10.18 -10.92
C ASN A 230 -4.30 9.67 -9.87
N PHE A 231 -3.03 10.06 -9.97
CA PHE A 231 -2.03 9.89 -8.91
C PHE A 231 -1.87 11.19 -8.13
N PRO A 232 -1.60 11.16 -6.81
CA PRO A 232 -1.49 12.38 -6.03
C PRO A 232 -0.17 13.08 -6.35
N ASP A 233 -0.20 14.37 -6.67
CA ASP A 233 0.99 15.22 -6.72
C ASP A 233 1.30 15.78 -5.32
N LYS A 234 0.29 15.87 -4.45
CA LYS A 234 0.43 16.36 -3.09
C LYS A 234 -0.52 15.66 -2.14
N GLN A 235 -0.02 15.34 -0.94
CA GLN A 235 -0.78 14.89 0.22
C GLN A 235 -0.62 15.92 1.35
N THR A 236 -1.72 16.26 2.02
CA THR A 236 -1.72 17.02 3.28
C THR A 236 -2.47 16.24 4.33
N THR A 237 -1.77 15.80 5.38
CA THR A 237 -2.33 15.07 6.51
C THR A 237 -2.35 15.93 7.76
N LYS A 238 -3.51 16.01 8.42
CA LYS A 238 -3.72 16.74 9.67
C LYS A 238 -4.13 15.78 10.78
N GLY A 239 -3.68 16.05 12.00
CA GLY A 239 -3.99 15.24 13.18
C GLY A 239 -3.59 15.96 14.45
N LEU A 240 -3.50 15.19 15.54
CA LEU A 240 -3.00 15.67 16.84
C LEU A 240 -1.74 14.88 17.22
N ASN A 241 -0.77 15.53 17.88
CA ASN A 241 0.35 14.84 18.51
C ASN A 241 -0.05 14.28 19.89
N SER A 242 0.91 13.65 20.59
CA SER A 242 0.70 13.10 21.94
C SER A 242 0.28 14.14 22.99
N ASN A 243 0.57 15.42 22.77
CA ASN A 243 0.22 16.52 23.66
C ASN A 243 -1.12 17.15 23.29
N GLY A 244 -1.83 16.63 22.28
CA GLY A 244 -3.08 17.18 21.78
C GLY A 244 -2.92 18.41 20.87
N GLU A 245 -1.70 18.72 20.44
CA GLU A 245 -1.43 19.85 19.56
C GLU A 245 -1.66 19.46 18.10
N SER A 246 -2.18 20.39 17.31
CA SER A 246 -2.42 20.16 15.89
C SER A 246 -1.12 19.95 15.11
N THR A 247 -1.09 18.92 14.27
CA THR A 247 0.02 18.60 13.38
C THR A 247 -0.42 18.70 11.93
N THR A 248 0.52 19.05 11.05
CA THR A 248 0.33 19.02 9.59
C THR A 248 1.57 18.43 8.95
N ASN A 249 1.38 17.36 8.18
CA ASN A 249 2.41 16.73 7.37
C ASN A 249 2.05 16.90 5.90
N ILE A 250 3.03 17.30 5.09
CA ILE A 250 2.87 17.46 3.64
C ILE A 250 3.87 16.55 2.94
N LYS A 251 3.40 15.86 1.90
CA LYS A 251 4.23 15.11 0.95
C LYS A 251 3.93 15.60 -0.45
N ASP A 252 4.95 15.92 -1.22
CA ASP A 252 4.86 16.20 -2.65
C ASP A 252 5.47 15.03 -3.42
N TYR A 253 4.76 14.55 -4.44
CA TYR A 253 5.13 13.38 -5.23
C TYR A 253 5.53 13.79 -6.64
N PHE A 254 6.60 13.19 -7.13
CA PHE A 254 7.10 13.40 -8.48
C PHE A 254 7.16 12.05 -9.17
N TYR A 255 6.78 12.03 -10.45
CA TYR A 255 6.63 10.80 -11.22
C TYR A 255 7.52 10.80 -12.46
N LYS A 256 7.83 9.60 -12.94
CA LYS A 256 8.41 9.40 -14.26
C LYS A 256 7.31 9.59 -15.31
N ASN A 257 7.51 10.55 -16.20
CA ASN A 257 6.63 10.78 -17.35
C ASN A 257 6.90 9.82 -18.49
#